data_AF-A0A8S2K477-F1
#
_entry.id   AF-A0A8S2K477-F1
#
_cell.length_a   1.000
_cell.length_b   1.000
_cell.length_c   1.000
_cell.angle_alpha   90.00
_cell.angle_beta   90.00
_cell.angle_gamma   90.00
#
_symmetry.space_group_name_H-M   'P 1'
#
loop_
_entity.id
_entity.type
_entity.pdbx_description
1 polymer ?
#
loop_
_entity_poly.entity_id
_entity_poly.type
_entity_poly.pdbx_seq_one_letter_code
_entity_poly.pdbx_strand_id
1 'polypeptide(L)'
;MCESASSDSELRKRYTKVKREPGHRIFVNRSLQLDRIKFYGFDMDYTLALYKSPEFEELTFQQVLESLIELGYPEQICEFVYDRTFPLRGLWYDKLYGNLLKVDAYGNILTVVHGFKFLSGHEVRQTYPNKYVTVDDRIYVFYTLFNLPEIYLIACLIDYFSTVATYTEDRKAVIYGKNILSFRAIFNDVRNSIDRVHHTGKLKEIVCKNIEQYIHRDEQLPVLLDRIRSHNAKTFLLTNSEYWYTDKLMTYLLTDKMDDSKAVKRDWKSYFNFIIVDAQKPLFFAEGTTLRNIDPKAGSMKLGSYPGELQENEVYSGGSCEMVSKLIGSMGKDVLYVGDHIFGDIIKSKKQKAWRTMLVVPELNHELKVFHEKRELFNTLESLDTAISELLRSFDMTSDRRPDAVTKIKQKIQECTHELDMNFGLLGSLFRTGKFDY
;
A
#
# COMPACT_ATOMS: atom_id res chain seq x y z
N MET A 1 -45.26 8.51 23.25
CA MET A 1 -44.32 7.38 23.23
C MET A 1 -44.28 6.62 21.88
N CYS A 2 -44.84 7.13 20.78
CA CYS A 2 -44.80 6.44 19.46
C CYS A 2 -43.88 7.07 18.40
N GLU A 3 -43.22 8.21 18.66
CA GLU A 3 -42.39 8.88 17.64
C GLU A 3 -40.93 8.37 17.60
N SER A 4 -40.43 7.71 18.65
CA SER A 4 -39.04 7.22 18.72
C SER A 4 -38.79 5.88 18.02
N ALA A 5 -39.82 5.09 17.76
CA ALA A 5 -39.69 3.78 17.10
C ALA A 5 -39.60 3.88 15.56
N SER A 6 -40.16 4.94 14.98
CA SER A 6 -40.15 5.18 13.53
C SER A 6 -38.76 5.56 13.02
N SER A 7 -38.07 6.46 13.73
CA SER A 7 -36.74 6.97 13.36
C SER A 7 -35.65 5.90 13.42
N ASP A 8 -35.68 5.00 14.41
CA ASP A 8 -34.71 3.90 14.53
C ASP A 8 -34.89 2.86 13.40
N SER A 9 -36.11 2.67 12.89
CA SER A 9 -36.38 1.76 11.76
C SER A 9 -35.89 2.32 10.42
N GLU A 10 -36.05 3.62 10.20
CA GLU A 10 -35.56 4.31 9.00
C GLU A 10 -34.05 4.47 9.02
N LEU A 11 -33.47 4.81 10.19
CA LEU A 11 -32.02 4.80 10.39
C LEU A 11 -31.44 3.42 10.12
N ARG A 12 -32.02 2.35 10.69
CA ARG A 12 -31.60 0.96 10.40
C ARG A 12 -31.69 0.67 8.91
N LYS A 13 -32.82 0.94 8.24
CA LYS A 13 -32.96 0.71 6.77
C LYS A 13 -31.91 1.49 5.97
N ARG A 14 -31.63 2.75 6.34
CA ARG A 14 -30.61 3.59 5.71
C ARG A 14 -29.21 3.02 5.95
N TYR A 15 -28.87 2.61 7.17
CA TYR A 15 -27.60 1.95 7.50
C TYR A 15 -27.45 0.60 6.79
N THR A 16 -28.50 -0.21 6.67
CA THR A 16 -28.45 -1.49 5.94
C THR A 16 -28.26 -1.28 4.44
N LYS A 17 -28.78 -0.17 3.87
CA LYS A 17 -28.60 0.18 2.45
C LYS A 17 -27.18 0.69 2.19
N VAL A 18 -26.67 1.62 3.01
CA VAL A 18 -25.29 2.16 2.90
C VAL A 18 -24.26 1.04 3.00
N LYS A 19 -24.39 0.09 3.95
CA LYS A 19 -23.45 -1.04 4.11
C LYS A 19 -23.42 -2.03 2.93
N ARG A 20 -24.41 -2.00 2.03
CA ARG A 20 -24.48 -2.89 0.87
C ARG A 20 -23.83 -2.29 -0.38
N GLU A 21 -23.63 -0.97 -0.40
CA GLU A 21 -22.88 -0.33 -1.47
C GLU A 21 -21.41 -0.78 -1.41
N PRO A 22 -20.84 -1.27 -2.52
CA PRO A 22 -19.47 -1.82 -2.53
C PRO A 22 -18.41 -0.88 -1.95
N GLY A 23 -18.52 0.43 -2.20
CA GLY A 23 -17.58 1.44 -1.68
C GLY A 23 -17.64 1.67 -0.15
N HIS A 24 -18.69 1.19 0.52
CA HIS A 24 -18.86 1.31 1.97
C HIS A 24 -18.80 -0.05 2.68
N ARG A 25 -18.44 -1.11 1.95
CA ARG A 25 -18.50 -2.49 2.44
C ARG A 25 -17.14 -2.95 2.98
N ILE A 26 -17.17 -3.65 4.11
CA ILE A 26 -16.03 -4.44 4.58
C ILE A 26 -16.09 -5.81 3.90
N PHE A 27 -15.10 -6.11 3.06
CA PHE A 27 -14.96 -7.42 2.40
C PHE A 27 -14.36 -8.44 3.36
N VAL A 28 -14.79 -9.70 3.25
CA VAL A 28 -14.47 -10.74 4.23
C VAL A 28 -13.86 -11.94 3.53
N ASN A 29 -12.55 -12.16 3.74
CA ASN A 29 -11.85 -13.36 3.27
C ASN A 29 -12.01 -14.56 4.24
N ARG A 30 -12.16 -14.28 5.54
CA ARG A 30 -12.33 -15.29 6.60
C ARG A 30 -13.32 -14.76 7.63
N SER A 31 -14.26 -15.60 8.07
CA SER A 31 -15.26 -15.21 9.07
C SER A 31 -14.61 -14.68 10.35
N LEU A 32 -15.13 -13.56 10.86
CA LEU A 32 -14.66 -12.90 12.06
C LEU A 32 -15.86 -12.50 12.92
N GLN A 33 -15.81 -12.91 14.18
CA GLN A 33 -16.81 -12.59 15.21
C GLN A 33 -16.31 -11.37 16.00
N LEU A 34 -16.89 -10.19 15.73
CA LEU A 34 -16.42 -8.91 16.29
C LEU A 34 -16.65 -8.83 17.81
N ASP A 35 -17.66 -9.52 18.33
CA ASP A 35 -17.95 -9.69 19.75
C ASP A 35 -16.82 -10.37 20.54
N ARG A 36 -15.94 -11.12 19.86
CA ARG A 36 -14.76 -11.75 20.47
C ARG A 36 -13.51 -10.88 20.45
N ILE A 37 -13.53 -9.74 19.75
CA ILE A 37 -12.38 -8.84 19.66
C ILE A 37 -12.38 -7.95 20.89
N LYS A 38 -11.27 -7.97 21.63
CA LYS A 38 -11.06 -7.14 22.83
C LYS A 38 -10.13 -5.98 22.57
N PHE A 39 -9.28 -6.08 21.55
CA PHE A 39 -8.26 -5.09 21.23
C PHE A 39 -8.32 -4.71 19.75
N TYR A 40 -8.47 -3.42 19.49
CA TYR A 40 -8.43 -2.85 18.15
C TYR A 40 -7.15 -2.03 18.00
N GLY A 41 -6.25 -2.53 17.17
CA GLY A 41 -4.98 -1.87 16.90
C GLY A 41 -4.99 -1.21 15.53
N PHE A 42 -4.39 -0.04 15.43
CA PHE A 42 -4.32 0.73 14.20
C PHE A 42 -2.87 1.10 13.87
N ASP A 43 -2.50 0.98 12.60
CA ASP A 43 -1.42 1.79 12.04
C ASP A 43 -1.90 3.23 11.80
N MET A 44 -0.96 4.17 11.63
CA MET A 44 -1.28 5.57 11.36
C MET A 44 -1.27 5.88 9.86
N ASP A 45 -0.10 5.84 9.24
CA ASP A 45 0.11 6.31 7.87
C ASP A 45 -0.65 5.41 6.87
N TYR A 46 -1.35 6.01 5.90
CA TYR A 46 -2.26 5.34 4.95
C TYR A 46 -3.39 4.48 5.55
N THR A 47 -3.54 4.48 6.87
CA THR A 47 -4.56 3.72 7.60
C THR A 47 -5.55 4.65 8.31
N LEU A 48 -5.09 5.43 9.30
CA LEU A 48 -5.87 6.49 9.93
C LEU A 48 -5.63 7.83 9.20
N ALA A 49 -4.37 8.11 8.85
CA ALA A 49 -3.94 9.28 8.11
C ALA A 49 -3.82 8.92 6.63
N LEU A 50 -4.91 9.07 5.88
CA LEU A 50 -4.88 8.84 4.44
C LEU A 50 -4.32 10.06 3.72
N TYR A 51 -3.18 9.89 3.04
CA TYR A 51 -2.59 10.95 2.22
C TYR A 51 -3.41 11.19 0.95
N LYS A 52 -3.51 12.45 0.53
CA LYS A 52 -4.18 12.87 -0.70
C LYS A 52 -3.29 12.56 -1.91
N SER A 53 -3.92 12.00 -2.93
CA SER A 53 -3.29 11.63 -4.20
C SER A 53 -3.84 12.50 -5.34
N PRO A 54 -2.98 13.08 -6.19
CA PRO A 54 -1.54 12.83 -6.32
C PRO A 54 -0.63 13.77 -5.48
N GLU A 55 -1.17 14.67 -4.67
CA GLU A 55 -0.42 15.79 -4.09
C GLU A 55 0.76 15.32 -3.20
N PHE A 56 0.56 14.26 -2.41
CA PHE A 56 1.63 13.75 -1.55
C PHE A 56 2.72 12.99 -2.35
N GLU A 57 2.30 12.24 -3.37
CA GLU A 57 3.22 11.53 -4.26
C GLU A 57 4.08 12.52 -5.07
N GLU A 58 3.47 13.59 -5.61
CA GLU A 58 4.17 14.67 -6.33
C GLU A 58 5.22 15.36 -5.45
N LEU A 59 4.85 15.71 -4.21
CA LEU A 59 5.77 16.30 -3.26
C LEU A 59 6.97 15.38 -2.99
N THR A 60 6.70 14.09 -2.74
CA THR A 60 7.75 13.11 -2.47
C THR A 60 8.65 12.93 -3.68
N PHE A 61 8.07 12.82 -4.88
CA PHE A 61 8.78 12.70 -6.14
C PHE A 61 9.76 13.86 -6.35
N GLN A 62 9.30 15.11 -6.18
CA GLN A 62 10.14 16.30 -6.33
C GLN A 62 11.29 16.33 -5.32
N GLN A 63 11.04 15.98 -4.06
CA GLN A 63 12.09 15.97 -3.03
C GLN A 63 13.16 14.89 -3.30
N VAL A 64 12.76 13.74 -3.85
CA VAL A 64 13.70 12.67 -4.21
C VAL A 64 14.52 13.06 -5.45
N LEU A 65 13.92 13.74 -6.43
CA LEU A 65 14.65 14.29 -7.57
C LEU A 65 15.74 15.28 -7.14
N GLU A 66 15.40 16.24 -6.27
CA GLU A 66 16.38 17.17 -5.68
C GLU A 66 17.53 16.39 -5.02
N SER A 67 17.20 15.35 -4.26
CA SER A 67 18.19 14.50 -3.59
C SER A 67 19.11 13.74 -4.56
N LEU A 68 18.59 13.26 -5.70
CA LEU A 68 19.39 12.57 -6.71
C LEU A 68 20.33 13.53 -7.46
N ILE A 69 19.87 14.74 -7.76
CA ILE A 69 20.72 15.78 -8.39
C ILE A 69 21.87 16.14 -7.45
N GLU A 70 21.61 16.29 -6.15
CA GLU A 70 22.67 16.50 -5.15
C GLU A 70 23.69 15.34 -5.08
N LEU A 71 23.26 14.10 -5.39
CA LEU A 71 24.15 12.94 -5.49
C LEU A 71 24.98 12.91 -6.78
N GLY A 72 24.68 13.77 -7.74
CA GLY A 72 25.39 13.89 -9.01
C GLY A 72 24.66 13.27 -10.21
N TYR A 73 23.36 12.97 -10.11
CA TYR A 73 22.56 12.66 -11.29
C TYR A 73 22.42 13.90 -12.20
N PRO A 74 22.17 13.72 -13.51
CA PRO A 74 22.12 14.83 -14.47
C PRO A 74 21.04 15.84 -14.11
N GLU A 75 21.34 17.14 -14.18
CA GLU A 75 20.40 18.21 -13.81
C GLU A 75 19.10 18.16 -14.62
N GLN A 76 19.12 17.60 -15.84
CA GLN A 76 17.95 17.47 -16.71
C GLN A 76 16.82 16.64 -16.09
N ILE A 77 17.10 15.78 -15.10
CA ILE A 77 16.03 15.03 -14.42
C ILE A 77 15.08 15.93 -13.62
N CYS A 78 15.45 17.20 -13.38
CA CYS A 78 14.55 18.17 -12.72
C CYS A 78 13.30 18.48 -13.55
N GLU A 79 13.31 18.19 -14.87
CA GLU A 79 12.18 18.38 -15.77
C GLU A 79 11.14 17.25 -15.66
N PHE A 80 11.43 16.17 -14.93
CA PHE A 80 10.47 15.08 -14.77
C PHE A 80 9.24 15.53 -14.00
N VAL A 81 8.07 15.17 -14.51
CA VAL A 81 6.77 15.44 -13.88
C VAL A 81 6.14 14.11 -13.50
N TYR A 82 5.68 14.02 -12.24
CA TYR A 82 5.03 12.82 -11.73
C TYR A 82 3.73 12.54 -12.49
N ASP A 83 3.59 11.32 -13.02
CA ASP A 83 2.36 10.84 -13.65
C ASP A 83 1.74 9.72 -12.82
N ARG A 84 0.63 10.02 -12.15
CA ARG A 84 -0.11 9.07 -11.31
C ARG A 84 -0.72 7.90 -12.08
N THR A 85 -0.79 7.95 -13.42
CA THR A 85 -1.43 6.90 -14.24
C THR A 85 -0.51 5.72 -14.53
N PHE A 86 0.80 5.89 -14.30
CA PHE A 86 1.80 4.85 -14.51
C PHE A 86 1.99 3.91 -13.32
N PRO A 87 2.37 4.38 -12.11
CA PRO A 87 2.83 3.48 -11.06
C PRO A 87 1.67 2.65 -10.49
N LEU A 88 1.95 1.38 -10.24
CA LEU A 88 1.01 0.44 -9.61
C LEU A 88 1.65 -0.15 -8.37
N ARG A 89 0.93 -0.15 -7.24
CA ARG A 89 1.41 -0.80 -6.02
C ARG A 89 1.53 -2.31 -6.22
N GLY A 90 2.51 -2.92 -5.57
CA GLY A 90 2.76 -4.37 -5.62
C GLY A 90 3.65 -4.83 -6.77
N LEU A 91 4.11 -3.92 -7.64
CA LEU A 91 5.10 -4.25 -8.66
C LEU A 91 6.40 -4.77 -8.04
N TRP A 92 7.08 -5.61 -8.81
CA TRP A 92 8.39 -6.13 -8.48
C TRP A 92 9.43 -5.41 -9.33
N TYR A 93 10.57 -5.07 -8.75
CA TYR A 93 11.71 -4.52 -9.48
C TYR A 93 12.84 -5.53 -9.55
N ASP A 94 13.29 -5.80 -10.77
CA ASP A 94 14.47 -6.62 -11.02
C ASP A 94 15.73 -5.74 -11.09
N LYS A 95 16.51 -5.77 -10.00
CA LYS A 95 17.76 -5.01 -9.88
C LYS A 95 18.85 -5.43 -10.88
N LEU A 96 18.73 -6.60 -11.50
CA LEU A 96 19.71 -7.08 -12.48
C LEU A 96 19.48 -6.50 -13.87
N TYR A 97 18.21 -6.40 -14.28
CA TYR A 97 17.83 -6.02 -15.66
C TYR A 97 17.06 -4.71 -15.75
N GLY A 98 16.82 -4.02 -14.63
CA GLY A 98 16.14 -2.72 -14.64
C GLY A 98 14.67 -2.80 -15.04
N ASN A 99 13.99 -3.91 -14.75
CA ASN A 99 12.62 -4.11 -15.20
C ASN A 99 11.62 -4.01 -14.04
N LEU A 100 10.51 -3.32 -14.29
CA LEU A 100 9.30 -3.41 -13.48
C LEU A 100 8.49 -4.61 -13.95
N LEU A 101 8.11 -5.48 -13.02
CA LEU A 101 7.42 -6.72 -13.26
C LEU A 101 6.09 -6.71 -12.51
N LYS A 102 5.01 -7.01 -13.24
CA LYS A 102 3.75 -7.40 -12.64
C LYS A 102 3.68 -8.92 -12.64
N VAL A 103 3.47 -9.52 -11.48
CA VAL A 103 3.54 -10.98 -11.30
C VAL A 103 2.31 -11.51 -10.57
N ASP A 104 2.03 -12.79 -10.76
CA ASP A 104 1.00 -13.50 -10.01
C ASP A 104 1.52 -14.03 -8.65
N ALA A 105 0.65 -14.73 -7.91
CA ALA A 105 0.98 -15.30 -6.61
C ALA A 105 2.06 -16.41 -6.64
N TYR A 106 2.31 -17.01 -7.81
CA TYR A 106 3.28 -18.07 -7.99
C TYR A 106 4.63 -17.57 -8.49
N GLY A 107 4.71 -16.33 -8.98
CA GLY A 107 5.91 -15.72 -9.56
C GLY A 107 5.92 -15.75 -11.09
N ASN A 108 4.80 -16.10 -11.73
CA ASN A 108 4.68 -15.98 -13.17
C ASN A 108 4.54 -14.51 -13.56
N ILE A 109 5.26 -14.13 -14.61
CA ILE A 109 5.30 -12.75 -15.10
C ILE A 109 4.10 -12.48 -16.01
N LEU A 110 3.27 -11.52 -15.60
CA LEU A 110 2.11 -11.02 -16.35
C LEU A 110 2.53 -9.91 -17.32
N THR A 111 3.25 -8.91 -16.82
CA THR A 111 3.69 -7.73 -17.58
C THR A 111 5.12 -7.36 -17.21
N VAL A 112 5.90 -6.93 -18.20
CA VAL A 112 7.25 -6.39 -17.99
C VAL A 112 7.37 -5.04 -18.66
N VAL A 113 7.89 -4.06 -17.92
CA VAL A 113 8.17 -2.72 -18.43
C VAL A 113 9.62 -2.36 -18.14
N HIS A 114 10.32 -1.86 -19.17
CA HIS A 114 11.67 -1.32 -19.09
C HIS A 114 11.63 0.17 -19.40
N GLY A 115 11.90 1.03 -18.41
CA GLY A 115 11.57 2.46 -18.53
C GLY A 115 10.07 2.65 -18.73
N PHE A 116 9.66 3.16 -19.88
CA PHE A 116 8.25 3.20 -20.32
C PHE A 116 7.91 2.19 -21.43
N LYS A 117 8.87 1.35 -21.85
CA LYS A 117 8.67 0.35 -22.89
C LYS A 117 8.08 -0.93 -22.32
N PHE A 118 6.85 -1.26 -22.74
CA PHE A 118 6.25 -2.57 -22.49
C PHE A 118 6.95 -3.63 -23.36
N LEU A 119 7.51 -4.66 -22.73
CA LEU A 119 8.21 -5.71 -23.45
C LEU A 119 7.23 -6.76 -24.01
N SER A 120 7.45 -7.16 -25.25
CA SER A 120 6.70 -8.23 -25.90
C SER A 120 7.00 -9.58 -25.27
N GLY A 121 6.09 -10.55 -25.44
CA GLY A 121 6.30 -11.91 -24.92
C GLY A 121 7.56 -12.62 -25.41
N HIS A 122 8.11 -12.21 -26.56
CA HIS A 122 9.39 -12.71 -27.08
C HIS A 122 10.57 -12.08 -26.34
N GLU A 123 10.61 -10.76 -26.20
CA GLU A 123 11.64 -10.04 -25.43
C GLU A 123 11.66 -10.51 -23.96
N VAL A 124 10.48 -10.69 -23.36
CA VAL A 124 10.37 -11.23 -22.00
C VAL A 124 11.02 -12.62 -21.91
N ARG A 125 10.87 -13.50 -22.91
CA ARG A 125 11.50 -14.83 -22.88
C ARG A 125 13.01 -14.80 -23.08
N GLN A 126 13.54 -13.78 -23.76
CA GLN A 126 15.00 -13.62 -23.88
C GLN A 126 15.63 -13.28 -22.52
N THR A 127 14.91 -12.52 -21.70
CA THR A 127 15.36 -12.09 -20.36
C THR A 127 14.96 -13.07 -19.25
N TYR A 128 13.75 -13.62 -19.34
CA TYR A 128 13.14 -14.57 -18.42
C TYR A 128 12.61 -15.78 -19.20
N PRO A 129 13.46 -16.79 -19.50
CA PRO A 129 13.10 -17.91 -20.37
C PRO A 129 11.81 -18.64 -19.97
N ASN A 130 11.59 -18.83 -18.67
CA ASN A 130 10.40 -19.48 -18.12
C ASN A 130 9.27 -18.51 -17.75
N LYS A 131 9.40 -17.21 -18.07
CA LYS A 131 8.49 -16.14 -17.63
C LYS A 131 8.18 -16.20 -16.13
N TYR A 132 9.21 -16.46 -15.34
CA TYR A 132 9.09 -16.79 -13.93
C TYR A 132 10.19 -16.12 -13.13
N VAL A 133 9.85 -15.62 -11.94
CA VAL A 133 10.77 -15.02 -10.98
C VAL A 133 10.39 -15.38 -9.54
N THR A 134 11.38 -15.43 -8.66
CA THR A 134 11.21 -15.63 -7.21
C THR A 134 11.70 -14.41 -6.45
N VAL A 135 11.12 -14.13 -5.29
CA VAL A 135 11.62 -13.08 -4.40
C VAL A 135 12.91 -13.55 -3.74
N ASP A 136 14.01 -12.85 -4.03
CA ASP A 136 15.35 -13.02 -3.45
C ASP A 136 16.03 -11.64 -3.31
N ASP A 137 17.36 -11.58 -3.11
CA ASP A 137 18.09 -10.29 -3.01
C ASP A 137 18.05 -9.46 -4.31
N ARG A 138 17.83 -10.08 -5.47
CA ARG A 138 17.74 -9.39 -6.77
C ARG A 138 16.38 -8.73 -6.96
N ILE A 139 15.32 -9.30 -6.42
CA ILE A 139 13.96 -8.78 -6.58
C ILE A 139 13.56 -7.92 -5.38
N TYR A 140 13.11 -6.70 -5.65
CA TYR A 140 12.45 -5.84 -4.66
C TYR A 140 10.95 -5.79 -4.93
N VAL A 141 10.12 -5.74 -3.89
CA VAL A 141 8.65 -5.68 -4.02
C VAL A 141 8.11 -4.41 -3.38
N PHE A 142 7.39 -3.61 -4.14
CA PHE A 142 6.82 -2.33 -3.71
C PHE A 142 5.49 -2.52 -3.00
N TYR A 143 5.50 -2.81 -1.70
CA TYR A 143 4.28 -3.18 -0.96
C TYR A 143 3.35 -2.02 -0.59
N THR A 144 3.87 -0.79 -0.53
CA THR A 144 3.19 0.36 0.10
C THR A 144 2.91 1.48 -0.88
N LEU A 145 1.98 2.36 -0.54
CA LEU A 145 1.68 3.55 -1.34
C LEU A 145 2.83 4.57 -1.35
N PHE A 146 3.68 4.56 -0.31
CA PHE A 146 4.93 5.34 -0.28
C PHE A 146 5.90 4.98 -1.42
N ASN A 147 5.74 3.80 -2.04
CA ASN A 147 6.59 3.38 -3.15
C ASN A 147 6.12 3.90 -4.52
N LEU A 148 4.94 4.53 -4.65
CA LEU A 148 4.47 5.00 -5.96
C LEU A 148 5.42 6.01 -6.63
N PRO A 149 5.94 7.04 -5.91
CA PRO A 149 6.96 7.92 -6.46
C PRO A 149 8.24 7.20 -6.88
N GLU A 150 8.67 6.21 -6.09
CA GLU A 150 9.85 5.38 -6.34
C GLU A 150 9.74 4.60 -7.65
N ILE A 151 8.60 3.93 -7.83
CA ILE A 151 8.28 3.13 -9.03
C ILE A 151 8.38 4.01 -10.28
N TYR A 152 7.70 5.16 -10.25
CA TYR A 152 7.65 6.06 -11.41
C TYR A 152 9.03 6.68 -11.68
N LEU A 153 9.74 7.12 -10.65
CA LEU A 153 11.07 7.71 -10.79
C LEU A 153 12.09 6.74 -11.40
N ILE A 154 12.07 5.48 -10.97
CA ILE A 154 12.93 4.45 -11.56
C ILE A 154 12.60 4.26 -13.05
N ALA A 155 11.32 4.26 -13.42
CA ALA A 155 10.91 4.19 -14.82
C ALA A 155 11.42 5.41 -15.63
N CYS A 156 11.27 6.63 -15.10
CA CYS A 156 11.79 7.84 -15.72
C CYS A 156 13.31 7.79 -15.93
N LEU A 157 14.07 7.37 -14.91
CA LEU A 157 15.53 7.29 -14.97
C LEU A 157 15.98 6.29 -16.02
N ILE A 158 15.38 5.11 -16.04
CA ILE A 158 15.72 4.07 -17.02
C ILE A 158 15.39 4.57 -18.42
N ASP A 159 14.19 5.13 -18.64
CA ASP A 159 13.80 5.67 -19.94
C ASP A 159 14.73 6.81 -20.41
N TYR A 160 15.10 7.72 -19.50
CA TYR A 160 16.05 8.79 -19.78
C TYR A 160 17.42 8.25 -20.22
N PHE A 161 17.95 7.26 -19.50
CA PHE A 161 19.23 6.64 -19.87
C PHE A 161 19.16 5.80 -21.15
N SER A 162 18.01 5.23 -21.48
CA SER A 162 17.80 4.49 -22.74
C SER A 162 17.65 5.41 -23.96
N THR A 163 17.19 6.65 -23.77
CA THR A 163 16.84 7.57 -24.87
C THR A 163 17.91 8.62 -25.17
N VAL A 164 18.67 9.06 -24.16
CA VAL A 164 19.68 10.10 -24.33
C VAL A 164 20.96 9.51 -24.94
N ALA A 165 21.34 10.01 -26.12
CA ALA A 165 22.46 9.49 -26.94
C ALA A 165 23.83 9.44 -26.24
N THR A 166 24.01 10.20 -25.17
CA THR A 166 25.24 10.21 -24.38
C THR A 166 25.45 8.90 -23.59
N TYR A 167 24.37 8.17 -23.33
CA TYR A 167 24.38 6.91 -22.60
C TYR A 167 24.22 5.75 -23.57
N THR A 168 24.84 4.62 -23.24
CA THR A 168 24.63 3.37 -23.95
C THR A 168 24.14 2.34 -22.97
N GLU A 169 22.93 1.82 -23.20
CA GLU A 169 22.38 0.76 -22.38
C GLU A 169 22.99 -0.59 -22.78
N ASP A 170 23.55 -1.29 -21.80
CA ASP A 170 23.84 -2.72 -21.87
C ASP A 170 22.78 -3.49 -21.09
N ARG A 171 22.71 -4.80 -21.28
CA ARG A 171 21.70 -5.68 -20.71
C ARG A 171 21.49 -5.56 -19.19
N LYS A 172 22.50 -5.10 -18.44
CA LYS A 172 22.47 -5.04 -16.97
C LYS A 172 22.85 -3.66 -16.40
N ALA A 173 23.18 -2.70 -17.25
CA ALA A 173 23.76 -1.44 -16.82
C ALA A 173 23.64 -0.36 -17.90
N VAL A 174 23.78 0.87 -17.46
CA VAL A 174 23.97 2.04 -18.32
C VAL A 174 25.46 2.36 -18.36
N ILE A 175 26.01 2.56 -19.56
CA ILE A 175 27.41 2.92 -19.79
C ILE A 175 27.48 4.40 -20.15
N TYR A 176 28.35 5.14 -19.46
CA TYR A 176 28.63 6.55 -19.73
C TYR A 176 30.15 6.79 -19.69
N GLY A 177 30.74 7.06 -20.86
CA GLY A 177 32.18 7.21 -21.01
C GLY A 177 32.92 5.94 -20.57
N LYS A 178 33.66 6.01 -19.45
CA LYS A 178 34.37 4.85 -18.84
C LYS A 178 33.63 4.26 -17.64
N ASN A 179 32.50 4.83 -17.25
CA ASN A 179 31.75 4.46 -16.06
C ASN A 179 30.61 3.50 -16.41
N ILE A 180 30.35 2.56 -15.52
CA ILE A 180 29.26 1.58 -15.63
C ILE A 180 28.33 1.78 -14.43
N LEU A 181 27.08 2.09 -14.69
CA LEU A 181 26.04 2.27 -13.70
C LEU A 181 25.03 1.12 -13.80
N SER A 182 25.17 0.11 -12.92
CA SER A 182 24.24 -1.02 -12.91
C SER A 182 22.82 -0.59 -12.50
N PHE A 183 21.79 -1.29 -12.98
CA PHE A 183 20.41 -1.03 -12.56
C PHE A 183 20.21 -1.21 -11.04
N ARG A 184 20.98 -2.10 -10.41
CA ARG A 184 21.01 -2.25 -8.94
C ARG A 184 21.50 -0.98 -8.25
N ALA A 185 22.53 -0.33 -8.81
CA ALA A 185 23.05 0.92 -8.26
C ALA A 185 22.00 2.04 -8.38
N ILE A 186 21.37 2.19 -9.54
CA ILE A 186 20.28 3.16 -9.75
C ILE A 186 19.17 2.95 -8.72
N PHE A 187 18.71 1.71 -8.55
CA PHE A 187 17.71 1.38 -7.55
C PHE A 187 18.14 1.74 -6.12
N ASN A 188 19.37 1.41 -5.75
CA ASN A 188 19.89 1.72 -4.42
C ASN A 188 20.01 3.23 -4.20
N ASP A 189 20.43 4.00 -5.20
CA ASP A 189 20.54 5.47 -5.10
C ASP A 189 19.16 6.11 -4.88
N VAL A 190 18.15 5.66 -5.65
CA VAL A 190 16.76 6.10 -5.49
C VAL A 190 16.24 5.73 -4.10
N ARG A 191 16.44 4.47 -3.68
CA ARG A 191 15.97 3.98 -2.38
C ARG A 191 16.60 4.75 -1.23
N ASN A 192 17.92 4.97 -1.29
CA ASN A 192 18.66 5.74 -0.30
C ASN A 192 18.19 7.20 -0.28
N SER A 193 17.85 7.78 -1.44
CA SER A 193 17.33 9.16 -1.53
C SER A 193 15.94 9.28 -0.91
N ILE A 194 15.06 8.31 -1.13
CA ILE A 194 13.76 8.21 -0.45
C ILE A 194 13.95 8.11 1.05
N ASP A 195 14.79 7.18 1.51
CA ASP A 195 15.05 7.00 2.93
C ASP A 195 15.66 8.29 3.53
N ARG A 196 16.54 9.00 2.81
CA ARG A 196 17.10 10.30 3.24
C ARG A 196 16.00 11.37 3.37
N VAL A 197 15.12 11.50 2.38
CA VAL A 197 14.01 12.47 2.41
C VAL A 197 13.05 12.20 3.56
N HIS A 198 12.76 10.93 3.87
CA HIS A 198 11.94 10.55 5.02
C HIS A 198 12.66 10.74 6.37
N HIS A 199 13.94 10.39 6.48
CA HIS A 199 14.70 10.49 7.74
C HIS A 199 15.12 11.91 8.10
N THR A 200 15.40 12.77 7.11
CA THR A 200 15.72 14.19 7.36
C THR A 200 14.54 14.97 7.93
N GLY A 201 13.32 14.42 7.86
CA GLY A 201 12.10 15.07 8.34
C GLY A 201 11.58 16.17 7.44
N LYS A 202 12.33 16.62 6.42
CA LYS A 202 11.94 17.72 5.51
C LYS A 202 10.57 17.48 4.87
N LEU A 203 10.30 16.27 4.38
CA LEU A 203 9.01 15.91 3.81
C LEU A 203 7.88 16.04 4.84
N LYS A 204 8.11 15.48 6.05
CA LYS A 204 7.14 15.52 7.16
C LYS A 204 6.88 16.95 7.63
N GLU A 205 7.89 17.82 7.66
CA GLU A 205 7.75 19.23 7.98
C GLU A 205 6.87 19.98 6.98
N ILE A 206 7.04 19.74 5.68
CA ILE A 206 6.22 20.35 4.63
C ILE A 206 4.76 19.89 4.78
N VAL A 207 4.54 18.59 5.00
CA VAL A 207 3.21 18.04 5.28
C VAL A 207 2.60 18.69 6.52
N CYS A 208 3.35 18.80 7.62
CA CYS A 208 2.86 19.40 8.86
C CYS A 208 2.55 20.91 8.73
N LYS A 209 3.21 21.63 7.83
CA LYS A 209 2.90 23.04 7.56
C LYS A 209 1.57 23.22 6.82
N ASN A 210 1.24 22.29 5.92
CA ASN A 210 0.04 22.35 5.07
C ASN A 210 -0.79 21.05 5.15
N ILE A 211 -1.12 20.58 6.36
CA ILE A 211 -1.74 19.25 6.57
C ILE A 211 -3.02 19.07 5.74
N GLU A 212 -3.84 20.11 5.62
CA GLU A 212 -5.10 20.04 4.86
C GLU A 212 -4.90 19.78 3.37
N GLN A 213 -3.74 20.14 2.81
CA GLN A 213 -3.41 19.87 1.41
C GLN A 213 -3.03 18.41 1.19
N TYR A 214 -2.50 17.72 2.21
CA TYR A 214 -1.88 16.41 2.05
C TYR A 214 -2.61 15.28 2.76
N ILE A 215 -3.47 15.55 3.74
CA ILE A 215 -4.15 14.53 4.54
C ILE A 215 -5.66 14.67 4.41
N HIS A 216 -6.34 13.57 4.10
CA HIS A 216 -7.79 13.48 4.20
C HIS A 216 -8.22 13.49 5.66
N ARG A 217 -9.24 14.29 5.97
CA ARG A 217 -9.89 14.32 7.27
C ARG A 217 -11.28 13.71 7.17
N ASP A 218 -11.60 12.83 8.10
CA ASP A 218 -12.93 12.21 8.23
C ASP A 218 -13.50 12.48 9.64
N GLU A 219 -14.62 13.18 9.70
CA GLU A 219 -15.32 13.51 10.95
C GLU A 219 -15.92 12.28 11.64
N GLN A 220 -16.04 11.15 10.93
CA GLN A 220 -16.53 9.89 11.51
C GLN A 220 -15.45 9.12 12.27
N LEU A 221 -14.17 9.46 12.11
CA LEU A 221 -13.08 8.75 12.77
C LEU A 221 -13.14 8.84 14.31
N PRO A 222 -13.29 10.03 14.94
CA PRO A 222 -13.51 10.13 16.39
C PRO A 222 -14.69 9.28 16.87
N VAL A 223 -15.81 9.33 16.12
CA VAL A 223 -17.04 8.59 16.44
C VAL A 223 -16.81 7.08 16.40
N LEU A 224 -16.04 6.59 15.44
CA LEU A 224 -15.67 5.18 15.33
C LEU A 224 -14.84 4.73 16.55
N LEU A 225 -13.80 5.48 16.89
CA LEU A 225 -12.92 5.15 18.02
C LEU A 225 -13.69 5.15 19.35
N ASP A 226 -14.58 6.11 19.55
CA ASP A 226 -15.43 6.16 20.75
C ASP A 226 -16.43 5.02 20.82
N ARG A 227 -17.02 4.62 19.69
CA ARG A 227 -17.92 3.46 19.64
C ARG A 227 -17.20 2.15 19.95
N ILE A 228 -15.95 1.99 19.52
CA ILE A 228 -15.16 0.80 19.87
C ILE A 228 -14.98 0.75 21.40
N ARG A 229 -14.59 1.88 22.01
CA ARG A 229 -14.38 1.97 23.46
C ARG A 229 -15.65 1.79 24.28
N SER A 230 -16.78 2.32 23.82
CA SER A 230 -18.07 2.19 24.52
C SER A 230 -18.59 0.75 24.59
N HIS A 231 -18.04 -0.15 23.76
CA HIS A 231 -18.35 -1.59 23.78
C HIS A 231 -17.30 -2.42 24.54
N ASN A 232 -16.62 -1.81 25.54
CA ASN A 232 -15.62 -2.45 26.40
C ASN A 232 -14.40 -3.04 25.67
N ALA A 233 -14.16 -2.64 24.41
CA ALA A 233 -12.93 -2.98 23.70
C ALA A 233 -11.87 -1.88 23.91
N LYS A 234 -10.61 -2.29 24.00
CA LYS A 234 -9.48 -1.38 24.13
C LYS A 234 -8.91 -1.04 22.76
N THR A 235 -8.47 0.19 22.57
CA THR A 235 -7.86 0.69 21.34
C THR A 235 -6.37 0.91 21.53
N PHE A 236 -5.54 0.65 20.52
CA PHE A 236 -4.13 1.01 20.53
C PHE A 236 -3.64 1.53 19.18
N LEU A 237 -2.68 2.45 19.23
CA LEU A 237 -1.94 2.92 18.07
C LEU A 237 -0.58 2.21 18.04
N LEU A 238 -0.19 1.68 16.90
CA LEU A 238 1.10 1.05 16.65
C LEU A 238 1.64 1.51 15.30
N THR A 239 2.49 2.53 15.32
CA THR A 239 3.01 3.20 14.12
C THR A 239 4.53 3.14 14.04
N ASN A 240 5.06 3.14 12.81
CA ASN A 240 6.49 3.27 12.55
C ASN A 240 6.98 4.73 12.65
N SER A 241 6.08 5.70 12.57
CA SER A 241 6.41 7.13 12.60
C SER A 241 6.81 7.58 14.01
N GLU A 242 7.57 8.67 14.09
CA GLU A 242 8.05 9.25 15.34
C GLU A 242 6.93 10.01 16.04
N TYR A 243 7.11 10.23 17.35
CA TYR A 243 6.08 10.87 18.18
C TYR A 243 5.68 12.27 17.71
N TRP A 244 6.64 13.14 17.37
CA TRP A 244 6.33 14.53 17.00
C TRP A 244 5.44 14.61 15.76
N TYR A 245 5.64 13.72 14.78
CA TYR A 245 4.86 13.65 13.56
C TYR A 245 3.48 13.05 13.84
N THR A 246 3.46 11.96 14.62
CA THR A 246 2.24 11.31 15.09
C THR A 246 1.34 12.28 15.84
N ASP A 247 1.88 13.05 16.79
CA ASP A 247 1.15 14.03 17.57
C ASP A 247 0.50 15.11 16.69
N LYS A 248 1.22 15.62 15.69
CA LYS A 248 0.68 16.60 14.73
C LYS A 248 -0.46 16.04 13.89
N LEU A 249 -0.28 14.87 13.27
CA LEU A 249 -1.30 14.27 12.41
C LEU A 249 -2.53 13.83 13.20
N MET A 250 -2.34 13.15 14.32
CA MET A 250 -3.45 12.67 15.14
C MET A 250 -4.23 13.83 15.77
N THR A 251 -3.56 14.92 16.15
CA THR A 251 -4.24 16.16 16.57
C THR A 251 -5.11 16.71 15.44
N TYR A 252 -4.60 16.77 14.21
CA TYR A 252 -5.39 17.25 13.06
C TYR A 252 -6.62 16.38 12.77
N LEU A 253 -6.45 15.06 12.83
CA LEU A 253 -7.50 14.08 12.53
C LEU A 253 -8.59 14.01 13.60
N LEU A 254 -8.23 14.16 14.88
CA LEU A 254 -9.12 13.91 16.02
C LEU A 254 -9.59 15.17 16.76
N THR A 255 -9.11 16.36 16.39
CA THR A 255 -9.61 17.63 16.97
C THR A 255 -10.77 18.17 16.14
N ASP A 256 -11.95 18.29 16.76
CA ASP A 256 -13.14 18.85 16.11
C ASP A 256 -12.94 20.30 15.63
N LYS A 257 -13.48 20.60 14.43
CA LYS A 257 -13.62 21.97 13.90
C LYS A 257 -14.93 22.63 14.35
N MET A 258 -15.76 21.95 15.14
CA MET A 258 -17.05 22.51 15.56
C MET A 258 -16.85 23.66 16.54
N ASP A 259 -17.21 24.85 16.05
CA ASP A 259 -17.51 26.11 16.72
C ASP A 259 -16.73 26.34 18.03
N ASP A 260 -15.70 27.20 17.95
CA ASP A 260 -14.75 27.62 19.01
C ASP A 260 -15.42 28.08 20.33
N SER A 261 -16.74 28.11 20.41
CA SER A 261 -17.52 28.60 21.54
C SER A 261 -17.87 27.56 22.60
N LYS A 262 -17.89 26.23 22.35
CA LYS A 262 -18.38 25.25 23.37
C LYS A 262 -17.76 23.85 23.44
N ALA A 263 -16.89 23.41 22.53
CA ALA A 263 -16.33 22.06 22.60
C ALA A 263 -15.03 22.03 23.45
N VAL A 264 -15.03 21.25 24.53
CA VAL A 264 -13.79 20.89 25.24
C VAL A 264 -12.91 20.11 24.27
N LYS A 265 -11.76 20.67 23.87
CA LYS A 265 -10.80 20.01 22.99
C LYS A 265 -10.26 18.76 23.68
N ARG A 266 -10.74 17.59 23.24
CA ARG A 266 -10.26 16.29 23.71
C ARG A 266 -8.91 15.98 23.08
N ASP A 267 -7.93 15.63 23.91
CA ASP A 267 -6.61 15.20 23.44
C ASP A 267 -6.73 13.88 22.65
N TRP A 268 -6.10 13.81 21.48
CA TRP A 268 -6.11 12.64 20.60
C TRP A 268 -5.63 11.36 21.33
N LYS A 269 -4.72 11.51 22.30
CA LYS A 269 -4.19 10.40 23.10
C LYS A 269 -5.28 9.64 23.85
N SER A 270 -6.32 10.34 24.28
CA SER A 270 -7.44 9.75 25.04
C SER A 270 -8.37 8.86 24.21
N TYR A 271 -8.19 8.80 22.88
CA TYR A 271 -8.89 7.83 22.03
C TYR A 271 -8.20 6.46 22.03
N PHE A 272 -6.99 6.34 22.60
CA PHE A 272 -6.20 5.12 22.65
C PHE A 272 -5.90 4.74 24.09
N ASN A 273 -6.04 3.45 24.43
CA ASN A 273 -5.56 2.94 25.71
C ASN A 273 -4.04 2.81 25.72
N PHE A 274 -3.44 2.49 24.56
CA PHE A 274 -1.99 2.31 24.41
C PHE A 274 -1.50 2.98 23.13
N ILE A 275 -0.36 3.66 23.20
CA ILE A 275 0.22 4.38 22.08
C ILE A 275 1.68 3.98 21.95
N ILE A 276 2.02 3.37 20.82
CA ILE A 276 3.37 2.89 20.52
C ILE A 276 3.80 3.49 19.17
N VAL A 277 4.85 4.30 19.22
CA VAL A 277 5.50 4.92 18.06
C VAL A 277 6.84 4.24 17.80
N ASP A 278 7.52 4.60 16.70
CA ASP A 278 8.82 4.03 16.31
C ASP A 278 8.84 2.49 16.35
N ALA A 279 7.73 1.84 15.98
CA ALA A 279 7.57 0.40 16.16
C ALA A 279 8.56 -0.44 15.35
N GLN A 280 9.08 0.10 14.24
CA GLN A 280 9.97 -0.58 13.29
C GLN A 280 9.38 -1.89 12.75
N LYS A 281 8.08 -1.93 12.46
CA LYS A 281 7.45 -3.04 11.75
C LYS A 281 8.18 -3.27 10.41
N PRO A 282 8.53 -4.52 10.04
CA PRO A 282 8.08 -5.79 10.64
C PRO A 282 8.92 -6.32 11.82
N LEU A 283 10.03 -5.66 12.19
CA LEU A 283 10.91 -6.10 13.27
C LEU A 283 10.14 -6.25 14.60
N PHE A 284 9.17 -5.36 14.84
CA PHE A 284 8.25 -5.40 15.98
C PHE A 284 7.59 -6.78 16.20
N PHE A 285 7.21 -7.48 15.13
CA PHE A 285 6.52 -8.77 15.21
C PHE A 285 7.49 -9.95 15.42
N ALA A 286 8.79 -9.72 15.20
CA ALA A 286 9.88 -10.65 15.44
C ALA A 286 10.52 -10.40 16.81
N GLU A 287 11.80 -10.01 16.87
CA GLU A 287 12.53 -9.71 18.10
C GLU A 287 12.17 -8.34 18.69
N GLY A 288 11.76 -7.39 17.85
CA GLY A 288 11.47 -6.01 18.24
C GLY A 288 12.70 -5.25 18.73
N THR A 289 12.43 -4.13 19.42
CA THR A 289 13.47 -3.26 19.99
C THR A 289 13.24 -3.06 21.49
N THR A 290 14.13 -2.31 22.14
CA THR A 290 13.93 -1.93 23.55
C THR A 290 12.73 -0.99 23.67
N LEU A 291 11.76 -1.34 24.52
CA LEU A 291 10.64 -0.46 24.85
C LEU A 291 11.12 0.72 25.71
N ARG A 292 10.78 1.94 25.27
CA ARG A 292 11.07 3.19 25.99
C ARG A 292 9.79 4.00 26.18
N ASN A 293 9.79 4.88 27.18
CA ASN A 293 8.71 5.83 27.42
C ASN A 293 9.10 7.20 26.85
N ILE A 294 8.16 7.93 26.26
CA ILE A 294 8.38 9.26 25.71
C ILE A 294 7.93 10.30 26.74
N ASP A 295 8.74 11.34 26.95
CA ASP A 295 8.29 12.54 27.64
C ASP A 295 7.44 13.38 26.66
N PRO A 296 6.11 13.51 26.86
CA PRO A 296 5.26 14.24 25.92
C PRO A 296 5.59 15.73 25.84
N LYS A 297 6.23 16.32 26.86
CA LYS A 297 6.60 17.73 26.88
C LYS A 297 7.89 18.00 26.10
N ALA A 298 8.87 17.12 26.25
CA ALA A 298 10.15 17.22 25.55
C ALA A 298 10.10 16.59 24.15
N GLY A 299 9.15 15.70 23.89
CA GLY A 299 9.08 14.87 22.68
C GLY A 299 10.20 13.83 22.56
N SER A 300 11.04 13.69 23.59
CA SER A 300 12.21 12.83 23.60
C SER A 300 11.98 11.54 24.39
N MET A 301 12.72 10.49 24.02
CA MET A 301 12.71 9.24 24.76
C MET A 301 13.38 9.41 26.12
N LYS A 302 12.73 8.94 27.19
CA LYS A 302 13.35 8.81 28.51
C LYS A 302 14.48 7.78 28.46
N LEU A 303 15.51 8.02 29.27
CA LEU A 303 16.66 7.12 29.37
C LEU A 303 16.27 5.80 30.04
N GLY A 304 16.72 4.68 29.46
CA GLY A 304 16.51 3.33 29.97
C GLY A 304 15.34 2.59 29.32
N SER A 305 15.27 1.29 29.59
CA SER A 305 14.12 0.46 29.21
C SER A 305 12.97 0.68 30.20
N TYR A 306 11.73 0.71 29.72
CA TYR A 306 10.55 0.84 30.56
C TYR A 306 10.20 -0.50 31.23
N PRO A 307 10.26 -0.64 32.57
CA PRO A 307 10.00 -1.90 33.25
C PRO A 307 8.54 -2.04 33.74
N GLY A 308 7.72 -1.00 33.59
CA GLY A 308 6.37 -0.92 34.16
C GLY A 308 5.25 -1.49 33.29
N GLU A 309 4.04 -1.47 33.83
CA GLU A 309 2.81 -1.73 33.07
C GLU A 309 2.47 -0.55 32.17
N LEU A 310 1.86 -0.80 31.00
CA LEU A 310 1.46 0.29 30.12
C LEU A 310 0.31 1.10 30.75
N GLN A 311 0.53 2.40 30.87
CA GLN A 311 -0.42 3.35 31.44
C GLN A 311 -1.18 4.08 30.34
N GLU A 312 -2.45 4.42 30.63
CA GLU A 312 -3.24 5.22 29.70
C GLU A 312 -2.68 6.64 29.59
N ASN A 313 -2.78 7.22 28.38
CA ASN A 313 -2.26 8.54 28.01
C ASN A 313 -0.72 8.69 28.05
N GLU A 314 0.02 7.62 28.37
CA GLU A 314 1.46 7.57 28.13
C GLU A 314 1.76 7.11 26.69
N VAL A 315 2.94 7.49 26.20
CA VAL A 315 3.40 7.15 24.86
C VAL A 315 4.70 6.37 24.97
N TYR A 316 4.77 5.28 24.21
CA TYR A 316 5.91 4.37 24.20
C TYR A 316 6.57 4.35 22.82
N SER A 317 7.86 4.06 22.79
CA SER A 317 8.67 3.95 21.57
C SER A 317 9.27 2.55 21.47
N GLY A 318 9.18 1.93 20.29
CA GLY A 318 9.76 0.63 20.00
C GLY A 318 9.04 -0.54 20.68
N GLY A 319 9.81 -1.46 21.27
CA GLY A 319 9.30 -2.66 21.90
C GLY A 319 9.09 -3.82 20.93
N SER A 320 8.38 -4.85 21.39
CA SER A 320 8.03 -6.02 20.58
C SER A 320 6.57 -6.42 20.80
N CYS A 321 5.99 -7.11 19.82
CA CYS A 321 4.63 -7.61 19.90
C CYS A 321 4.44 -8.55 21.10
N GLU A 322 5.45 -9.34 21.44
CA GLU A 322 5.40 -10.22 22.61
C GLU A 322 5.36 -9.43 23.93
N MET A 323 6.24 -8.43 24.07
CA MET A 323 6.27 -7.57 25.24
C MET A 323 4.96 -6.81 25.41
N VAL A 324 4.47 -6.19 24.34
CA VAL A 324 3.23 -5.42 24.35
C VAL A 324 2.02 -6.31 24.63
N SER A 325 1.95 -7.51 24.04
CA SER A 325 0.85 -8.45 24.32
C SER A 325 0.85 -8.90 25.80
N LYS A 326 2.03 -9.14 26.39
CA LYS A 326 2.17 -9.47 27.81
C LYS A 326 1.71 -8.32 28.71
N LEU A 327 2.15 -7.10 28.42
CA LEU A 327 1.77 -5.92 29.23
C LEU A 327 0.29 -5.59 29.14
N ILE A 328 -0.32 -5.81 27.97
CA ILE A 328 -1.75 -5.55 27.74
C ILE A 328 -2.62 -6.73 28.23
N GLY A 329 -2.04 -7.90 28.44
CA GLY A 329 -2.76 -9.14 28.74
C GLY A 329 -3.58 -9.65 27.55
N SER A 330 -3.13 -9.39 26.32
CA SER A 330 -3.84 -9.79 25.11
C SER A 330 -3.37 -11.14 24.60
N MET A 331 -4.32 -11.94 24.10
CA MET A 331 -4.04 -13.15 23.33
C MET A 331 -4.19 -12.82 21.84
N GLY A 332 -3.39 -13.46 20.98
CA GLY A 332 -3.37 -13.08 19.56
C GLY A 332 -4.74 -13.09 18.86
N LYS A 333 -5.64 -14.01 19.22
CA LYS A 333 -6.98 -14.08 18.62
C LYS A 333 -7.95 -12.99 19.09
N ASP A 334 -7.62 -12.27 20.15
CA ASP A 334 -8.42 -11.20 20.76
C ASP A 334 -8.12 -9.83 20.12
N VAL A 335 -7.08 -9.76 19.27
CA VAL A 335 -6.60 -8.55 18.61
C VAL A 335 -7.07 -8.52 17.15
N LEU A 336 -7.69 -7.40 16.75
CA LEU A 336 -7.87 -7.01 15.35
C LEU A 336 -6.91 -5.86 15.04
N TYR A 337 -5.91 -6.13 14.21
CA TYR A 337 -4.97 -5.11 13.74
C TYR A 337 -5.35 -4.61 12.34
N VAL A 338 -5.44 -3.29 12.21
CA VAL A 338 -5.81 -2.57 10.99
C VAL A 338 -4.57 -1.85 10.46
N GLY A 339 -4.21 -2.10 9.20
CA GLY A 339 -3.06 -1.48 8.54
C GLY A 339 -3.15 -1.57 7.02
N ASP A 340 -2.33 -0.81 6.29
CA ASP A 340 -2.26 -0.80 4.83
C ASP A 340 -1.09 -1.65 4.30
N HIS A 341 -0.04 -1.86 5.11
CA HIS A 341 1.14 -2.61 4.69
C HIS A 341 0.87 -4.12 4.71
N ILE A 342 0.55 -4.69 3.53
CA ILE A 342 0.23 -6.12 3.38
C ILE A 342 1.28 -7.07 4.01
N PHE A 343 2.57 -6.79 3.80
CA PHE A 343 3.62 -7.61 4.38
C PHE A 343 3.91 -7.27 5.86
N GLY A 344 4.18 -6.00 6.15
CA GLY A 344 4.61 -5.51 7.46
C GLY A 344 3.55 -5.67 8.54
N ASP A 345 2.30 -5.30 8.24
CA ASP A 345 1.21 -5.30 9.20
C ASP A 345 0.40 -6.58 9.17
N ILE A 346 0.08 -7.09 7.98
CA ILE A 346 -0.91 -8.16 7.84
C ILE A 346 -0.26 -9.55 7.85
N ILE A 347 0.69 -9.82 6.96
CA ILE A 347 1.31 -11.15 6.84
C ILE A 347 2.12 -11.48 8.09
N LYS A 348 2.95 -10.55 8.59
CA LYS A 348 3.82 -10.79 9.75
C LYS A 348 3.03 -10.96 11.04
N SER A 349 2.08 -10.07 11.34
CA SER A 349 1.21 -10.21 12.52
C SER A 349 0.40 -11.52 12.49
N LYS A 350 -0.08 -11.93 11.30
CA LYS A 350 -0.84 -13.18 11.14
C LYS A 350 0.04 -14.42 11.32
N LYS A 351 1.18 -14.50 10.63
CA LYS A 351 2.05 -15.68 10.64
C LYS A 351 2.77 -15.85 11.98
N GLN A 352 3.25 -14.77 12.58
CA GLN A 352 4.07 -14.85 13.79
C GLN A 352 3.24 -14.85 15.08
N LYS A 353 2.09 -14.16 15.10
CA LYS A 353 1.35 -13.88 16.35
C LYS A 353 -0.15 -14.19 16.27
N ALA A 354 -0.64 -14.70 15.14
CA ALA A 354 -2.01 -15.13 14.91
C ALA A 354 -3.09 -14.05 15.15
N TRP A 355 -2.71 -12.77 15.04
CA TRP A 355 -3.63 -11.63 15.11
C TRP A 355 -4.74 -11.76 14.05
N ARG A 356 -5.93 -11.24 14.34
CA ARG A 356 -6.91 -10.94 13.30
C ARG A 356 -6.47 -9.67 12.58
N THR A 357 -6.78 -9.59 11.30
CA THR A 357 -6.20 -8.57 10.43
C THR A 357 -7.28 -7.97 9.56
N MET A 358 -7.25 -6.65 9.41
CA MET A 358 -8.02 -5.89 8.45
C MET A 358 -7.05 -5.06 7.61
N LEU A 359 -7.08 -5.26 6.30
CA LEU A 359 -6.21 -4.53 5.38
C LEU A 359 -6.98 -3.32 4.84
N VAL A 360 -6.38 -2.14 4.96
CA VAL A 360 -6.84 -0.93 4.29
C VAL A 360 -6.24 -0.91 2.88
N VAL A 361 -7.09 -0.72 1.86
CA VAL A 361 -6.68 -0.65 0.45
C VAL A 361 -7.32 0.59 -0.16
N PRO A 362 -6.66 1.75 -0.10
CA PRO A 362 -7.23 3.01 -0.58
C PRO A 362 -7.66 2.98 -2.05
N GLU A 363 -6.91 2.25 -2.89
CA GLU A 363 -7.18 2.14 -4.33
C GLU A 363 -8.46 1.35 -4.64
N LEU A 364 -8.97 0.56 -3.69
CA LEU A 364 -10.11 -0.32 -3.89
C LEU A 364 -11.37 0.45 -4.31
N ASN A 365 -11.55 1.69 -3.86
CA ASN A 365 -12.70 2.50 -4.26
C ASN A 365 -12.69 2.80 -5.77
N HIS A 366 -11.53 3.14 -6.32
CA HIS A 366 -11.38 3.37 -7.76
C HIS A 366 -11.55 2.05 -8.53
N GLU A 367 -10.90 0.98 -8.07
CA GLU A 367 -11.00 -0.37 -8.63
C GLU A 367 -12.45 -0.87 -8.72
N LEU A 368 -13.23 -0.71 -7.66
CA LEU A 368 -14.64 -1.11 -7.64
C LEU A 368 -15.47 -0.28 -8.61
N LYS A 369 -15.20 1.03 -8.73
CA LYS A 369 -15.90 1.90 -9.68
C LYS A 369 -15.64 1.44 -11.12
N VAL A 370 -14.38 1.26 -11.50
CA VAL A 370 -14.00 0.78 -12.85
C VAL A 370 -14.57 -0.60 -13.11
N PHE A 371 -14.51 -1.52 -12.13
CA PHE A 371 -15.10 -2.85 -12.25
C PHE A 371 -16.61 -2.80 -12.53
N HIS A 372 -17.35 -1.90 -11.88
CA HIS A 372 -18.77 -1.72 -12.13
C HIS A 372 -19.07 -1.11 -13.49
N GLU A 373 -18.31 -0.08 -13.91
CA GLU A 373 -18.50 0.60 -15.19
C GLU A 373 -18.13 -0.29 -16.39
N LYS A 374 -17.13 -1.16 -16.25
CA LYS A 374 -16.58 -2.01 -17.32
C LYS A 374 -17.02 -3.47 -17.23
N ARG A 375 -18.13 -3.74 -16.55
CA ARG A 375 -18.64 -5.09 -16.32
C ARG A 375 -18.89 -5.88 -17.60
N GLU A 376 -19.30 -5.23 -18.68
CA GLU A 376 -19.52 -5.88 -19.98
C GLU A 376 -18.23 -6.42 -20.60
N LEU A 377 -17.10 -5.74 -20.42
CA LEU A 377 -15.79 -6.23 -20.85
C LEU A 377 -15.40 -7.49 -20.06
N PHE A 378 -15.66 -7.51 -18.75
CA PHE A 378 -15.47 -8.71 -17.92
C PHE A 378 -16.33 -9.89 -18.38
N ASN A 379 -17.61 -9.67 -18.64
CA ASN A 379 -18.52 -10.71 -19.14
C ASN A 379 -18.05 -11.24 -20.51
N THR A 380 -17.58 -10.34 -21.38
CA THR A 380 -17.03 -10.70 -22.69
C THR A 380 -15.81 -11.60 -22.53
N LEU A 381 -14.88 -11.23 -21.67
CA LEU A 381 -13.68 -12.02 -21.41
C LEU A 381 -14.01 -13.42 -20.84
N GLU A 382 -15.00 -13.51 -19.94
CA GLU A 382 -15.49 -14.78 -19.41
C GLU A 382 -16.14 -15.66 -20.51
N SER A 383 -16.89 -15.05 -21.43
CA SER A 383 -17.48 -15.76 -22.57
C SER A 383 -16.42 -16.30 -23.54
N LEU A 384 -15.35 -15.54 -23.78
CA LEU A 384 -14.24 -15.94 -24.65
C LEU A 384 -13.44 -17.11 -24.07
N ASP A 385 -13.19 -17.10 -22.76
CA ASP A 385 -12.55 -18.23 -22.06
C ASP A 385 -13.39 -19.50 -22.12
N THR A 386 -14.70 -19.35 -21.93
CA THR A 386 -15.65 -20.47 -22.00
C THR A 386 -15.65 -21.05 -23.42
N ALA A 387 -15.68 -20.19 -24.44
CA ALA A 387 -15.61 -20.60 -25.84
C ALA A 387 -14.29 -21.33 -26.18
N ILE A 388 -13.15 -20.86 -25.66
CA ILE A 388 -11.88 -21.60 -25.82
C ILE A 388 -11.93 -22.95 -25.11
N SER A 389 -12.47 -23.00 -23.90
CA SER A 389 -12.53 -24.23 -23.11
C SER A 389 -13.41 -25.29 -23.77
N GLU A 390 -14.56 -24.89 -24.34
CA GLU A 390 -15.44 -25.76 -25.11
C GLU A 390 -14.78 -26.23 -26.40
N LEU A 391 -14.12 -25.31 -27.11
CA LEU A 391 -13.39 -25.64 -28.32
C LEU A 391 -12.27 -26.63 -28.00
N LEU A 392 -11.50 -26.41 -26.93
CA LEU A 392 -10.43 -27.33 -26.48
C LEU A 392 -10.96 -28.70 -26.04
N ARG A 393 -12.14 -28.79 -25.41
CA ARG A 393 -12.78 -30.08 -25.08
C ARG A 393 -13.14 -30.90 -26.31
N SER A 394 -13.44 -30.27 -27.43
CA SER A 394 -13.76 -30.96 -28.68
C SER A 394 -12.55 -31.62 -29.35
N PHE A 395 -11.33 -31.39 -28.85
CA PHE A 395 -10.11 -31.99 -29.37
C PHE A 395 -9.68 -33.17 -28.50
N ASP A 396 -9.56 -34.34 -29.13
CA ASP A 396 -9.02 -35.56 -28.54
C ASP A 396 -7.60 -35.85 -29.08
N MET A 397 -6.98 -36.95 -28.60
CA MET A 397 -5.64 -37.37 -29.01
C MET A 397 -5.52 -37.70 -30.52
N THR A 398 -6.62 -37.73 -31.27
CA THR A 398 -6.63 -38.04 -32.71
C THR A 398 -6.58 -36.79 -33.59
N SER A 399 -6.61 -35.59 -32.98
CA SER A 399 -6.61 -34.32 -33.70
C SER A 399 -5.20 -33.80 -34.01
N ASP A 400 -4.76 -33.95 -35.26
CA ASP A 400 -3.44 -33.49 -35.74
C ASP A 400 -3.36 -31.99 -36.10
N ARG A 401 -4.45 -31.22 -35.95
CA ARG A 401 -4.53 -29.82 -36.39
C ARG A 401 -4.65 -28.86 -35.21
N ARG A 402 -3.70 -27.90 -35.12
CA ARG A 402 -3.93 -26.66 -34.34
C ARG A 402 -4.98 -25.81 -35.08
N PRO A 403 -6.15 -25.53 -34.49
CA PRO A 403 -7.18 -24.77 -35.17
C PRO A 403 -6.84 -23.27 -35.19
N ASP A 404 -6.94 -22.64 -36.36
CA ASP A 404 -6.84 -21.17 -36.50
C ASP A 404 -7.86 -20.44 -35.61
N ALA A 405 -8.99 -21.09 -35.30
CA ALA A 405 -10.01 -20.59 -34.39
C ALA A 405 -9.46 -20.36 -32.96
N VAL A 406 -8.59 -21.23 -32.45
CA VAL A 406 -7.95 -21.05 -31.14
C VAL A 406 -7.09 -19.79 -31.15
N THR A 407 -6.29 -19.60 -32.21
CA THR A 407 -5.42 -18.44 -32.36
C THR A 407 -6.23 -17.15 -32.42
N LYS A 408 -7.34 -17.14 -33.18
CA LYS A 408 -8.25 -15.98 -33.27
C LYS A 408 -8.91 -15.64 -31.93
N ILE A 409 -9.39 -16.63 -31.18
CA ILE A 409 -10.00 -16.34 -29.87
C ILE A 409 -8.95 -15.87 -28.87
N LYS A 410 -7.74 -16.46 -28.87
CA LYS A 410 -6.62 -15.98 -28.04
C LYS A 410 -6.26 -14.53 -28.32
N GLN A 411 -6.23 -14.13 -29.59
CA GLN A 411 -5.99 -12.74 -29.97
C GLN A 411 -7.09 -11.81 -29.42
N LYS A 412 -8.36 -12.20 -29.55
CA LYS A 412 -9.48 -11.44 -28.98
C LYS A 412 -9.41 -11.32 -27.46
N ILE A 413 -8.97 -12.37 -26.77
CA ILE A 413 -8.74 -12.33 -25.32
C ILE A 413 -7.64 -11.32 -24.98
N GLN A 414 -6.54 -11.31 -25.73
CA GLN A 414 -5.44 -10.36 -25.51
C GLN A 414 -5.90 -8.91 -25.75
N GLU A 415 -6.65 -8.66 -26.81
CA GLU A 415 -7.22 -7.34 -27.12
C GLU A 415 -8.18 -6.88 -26.02
N CYS A 416 -9.12 -7.73 -25.61
CA CYS A 416 -10.08 -7.43 -24.55
C CYS A 416 -9.39 -7.24 -23.18
N THR A 417 -8.36 -8.05 -22.89
CA THR A 417 -7.53 -7.92 -21.68
C THR A 417 -6.81 -6.58 -21.65
N HIS A 418 -6.20 -6.19 -22.77
CA HIS A 418 -5.49 -4.92 -22.87
C HIS A 418 -6.44 -3.74 -22.72
N GLU A 419 -7.58 -3.76 -23.43
CA GLU A 419 -8.62 -2.73 -23.30
C GLU A 419 -9.09 -2.61 -21.86
N LEU A 420 -9.38 -3.73 -21.19
CA LEU A 420 -9.83 -3.75 -19.81
C LEU A 420 -8.78 -3.15 -18.86
N ASP A 421 -7.53 -3.61 -18.94
CA ASP A 421 -6.45 -3.18 -18.06
C ASP A 421 -6.20 -1.66 -18.19
N MET A 422 -6.24 -1.10 -19.41
CA MET A 422 -6.06 0.35 -19.64
C MET A 422 -7.11 1.23 -18.94
N ASN A 423 -8.27 0.68 -18.54
CA ASN A 423 -9.25 1.46 -17.78
C ASN A 423 -8.86 1.69 -16.31
N PHE A 424 -7.90 0.93 -15.78
CA PHE A 424 -7.40 1.09 -14.40
C PHE A 424 -6.14 1.96 -14.33
N GLY A 425 -5.34 1.98 -15.40
CA GLY A 425 -4.05 2.65 -15.50
C GLY A 425 -3.14 1.92 -16.50
N LEU A 426 -1.95 2.46 -16.74
CA LEU A 426 -1.03 1.89 -17.73
C LEU A 426 -0.56 0.47 -17.37
N LEU A 427 -0.51 0.15 -16.08
CA LEU A 427 -0.12 -1.18 -15.58
C LEU A 427 -1.32 -2.05 -15.17
N GLY A 428 -2.54 -1.62 -15.48
CA GLY A 428 -3.77 -2.35 -15.17
C GLY A 428 -4.20 -2.31 -13.71
N SER A 429 -5.10 -3.22 -13.34
CA SER A 429 -5.63 -3.34 -11.97
C SER A 429 -4.57 -3.81 -10.97
N LEU A 430 -4.65 -3.35 -9.73
CA LEU A 430 -3.88 -3.83 -8.58
C LEU A 430 -4.08 -5.33 -8.34
N PHE A 431 -5.25 -5.86 -8.67
CA PHE A 431 -5.65 -7.21 -8.30
C PHE A 431 -5.50 -8.25 -9.41
N ARG A 432 -5.28 -7.82 -10.67
CA ARG A 432 -5.26 -8.72 -11.83
C ARG A 432 -4.66 -8.10 -13.08
N THR A 433 -4.40 -8.94 -14.07
CA THR A 433 -4.26 -8.59 -15.49
C THR A 433 -5.24 -9.46 -16.27
N GLY A 434 -6.25 -8.86 -16.90
CA GLY A 434 -7.34 -9.61 -17.52
C GLY A 434 -8.21 -10.34 -16.48
N LYS A 435 -8.29 -11.68 -16.55
CA LYS A 435 -9.03 -12.48 -15.56
C LYS A 435 -8.16 -12.84 -14.36
N PHE A 436 -8.80 -13.21 -13.26
CA PHE A 436 -8.13 -13.98 -12.20
C PHE A 436 -7.68 -15.33 -12.78
N ASP A 437 -6.41 -15.43 -13.18
CA ASP A 437 -5.78 -16.73 -13.35
C ASP A 437 -5.65 -17.36 -11.95
N TYR A 438 -6.41 -18.43 -11.71
CA TYR A 438 -6.33 -19.27 -10.51
C TYR A 438 -5.30 -20.37 -10.68
#